data_AF-A0A2V9RRW2-F1
#
_entry.id   AF-A0A2V9RRW2-F1
#
_cell.length_a   1.000
_cell.length_b   1.000
_cell.length_c   1.000
_cell.angle_alpha   90.00
_cell.angle_beta   90.00
_cell.angle_gamma   90.00
#
_symmetry.space_group_name_H-M   'P 1'
#
loop_
_entity.id
_entity.type
_entity.pdbx_description
1 polymer ?
#
loop_
_entity_poly.entity_id
_entity_poly.type
_entity_poly.pdbx_seq_one_letter_code
_entity_poly.pdbx_strand_id
1 'polypeptide(L)'
;MKPKCSKTPIRLRLIAAGTCLAFLAGCATTPQTAGRLQYGPAANALREARSPQVPVEKRAADYLQVAAMTAPLLGTGAQQTPAVNTYNAACGELTMLLRNSEGGRLWNHPLTLTADNKTYHLRLEPAGNAVWAPNYFTTFVGADRIKEKLIRTENIHEGIGGALVGVRRVDPPEKFAPPRGITAAVTATLDFHAKDATLALRRPTKQLTATVEGKVRPLAANFSAPLSYYPPPANLMFAGLLGGFKATNYPAPTGLYFLQPYDPDRIPLVFVHGLFSTPFDWVKTINGLQADPEIRKHYQFWIFAYPTGNPILYSALRLREELAKADQLYPNHKPYVVVGHSMGGMLTHDQVVTVNEGMWEKALGQNARSIFKENSGNSL
;
A
#
# COMPACT_ATOMS: atom_id res chain seq x y z
N MET A 1 -45.67 -69.05 20.73
CA MET A 1 -46.09 -69.00 22.14
C MET A 1 -45.52 -67.73 22.79
N LYS A 2 -46.37 -66.78 23.19
CA LYS A 2 -46.11 -65.89 24.36
C LYS A 2 -46.52 -66.68 25.63
N PRO A 3 -46.32 -66.18 26.85
CA PRO A 3 -45.09 -65.73 27.53
C PRO A 3 -44.98 -66.40 28.93
N LYS A 4 -43.97 -66.08 29.75
CA LYS A 4 -44.23 -65.74 31.17
C LYS A 4 -43.06 -65.02 31.84
N CYS A 5 -43.50 -64.17 32.76
CA CYS A 5 -42.89 -62.98 33.32
C CYS A 5 -42.30 -63.28 34.70
N SER A 6 -41.28 -62.53 35.11
CA SER A 6 -41.05 -62.23 36.53
C SER A 6 -40.26 -60.92 36.65
N LYS A 7 -40.87 -59.92 37.29
CA LYS A 7 -40.28 -58.63 37.67
C LYS A 7 -39.95 -58.67 39.17
N THR A 8 -38.79 -58.13 39.56
CA THR A 8 -38.55 -57.65 40.93
C THR A 8 -37.56 -56.47 40.87
N PRO A 9 -37.73 -55.40 41.67
CA PRO A 9 -37.16 -54.08 41.37
C PRO A 9 -35.81 -53.85 42.07
N ILE A 10 -34.88 -53.19 41.40
CA ILE A 10 -33.60 -52.76 42.00
C ILE A 10 -33.62 -51.25 42.24
N ARG A 11 -33.41 -50.89 43.51
CA ARG A 11 -33.33 -49.53 44.05
C ARG A 11 -32.11 -48.79 43.47
N LEU A 12 -32.33 -47.57 42.98
CA LEU A 12 -31.28 -46.64 42.58
C LEU A 12 -30.61 -46.06 43.84
N ARG A 13 -29.33 -46.37 44.07
CA ARG A 13 -28.48 -45.66 45.06
C ARG A 13 -27.66 -44.62 44.30
N LEU A 14 -27.95 -43.34 44.57
CA LEU A 14 -27.07 -42.22 44.21
C LEU A 14 -25.80 -42.30 45.04
N ILE A 15 -24.65 -42.49 44.39
CA ILE A 15 -23.33 -42.30 44.99
C ILE A 15 -22.83 -40.94 44.52
N ALA A 16 -22.70 -40.00 45.47
CA ALA A 16 -22.09 -38.70 45.26
C ALA A 16 -20.58 -38.88 45.03
N ALA A 17 -20.09 -38.51 43.84
CA ALA A 17 -18.67 -38.40 43.57
C ALA A 17 -18.20 -37.01 44.00
N GLY A 18 -17.35 -36.98 45.05
CA GLY A 18 -16.74 -35.78 45.58
C GLY A 18 -15.77 -35.13 44.59
N THR A 19 -15.95 -33.84 44.37
CA THR A 19 -15.11 -32.97 43.56
C THR A 19 -13.77 -32.75 44.25
N CYS A 20 -12.67 -33.32 43.74
CA CYS A 20 -11.33 -32.90 44.11
C CYS A 20 -10.98 -31.59 43.39
N LEU A 21 -11.08 -30.48 44.11
CA LEU A 21 -10.51 -29.18 43.74
C LEU A 21 -8.99 -29.24 43.90
N ALA A 22 -8.27 -29.47 42.79
CA ALA A 22 -6.84 -29.22 42.74
C ALA A 22 -6.60 -27.70 42.67
N PHE A 23 -6.09 -27.12 43.76
CA PHE A 23 -5.55 -25.76 43.77
C PHE A 23 -4.26 -25.71 42.95
N LEU A 24 -4.38 -25.35 41.67
CA LEU A 24 -3.24 -24.81 40.92
C LEU A 24 -3.10 -23.35 41.32
N ALA A 25 -2.22 -23.06 42.28
CA ALA A 25 -1.68 -21.73 42.51
C ALA A 25 -0.78 -21.35 41.33
N GLY A 26 -1.40 -21.00 40.20
CA GLY A 26 -0.72 -20.30 39.11
C GLY A 26 -0.48 -18.87 39.56
N CYS A 27 0.79 -18.48 39.65
CA CYS A 27 1.18 -17.09 39.83
C CYS A 27 0.55 -16.24 38.72
N ALA A 28 -0.56 -15.57 39.03
CA ALA A 28 -1.08 -14.49 38.22
C ALA A 28 -0.08 -13.34 38.30
N THR A 29 0.92 -13.34 37.43
CA THR A 29 1.64 -12.12 37.10
C THR A 29 0.60 -11.17 36.50
N THR A 30 0.29 -10.11 37.23
CA THR A 30 -0.45 -8.94 36.76
C THR A 30 0.52 -7.99 36.07
N PRO A 31 0.44 -7.84 34.73
CA PRO A 31 0.90 -6.62 34.08
C PRO A 31 -0.23 -5.97 33.29
N GLN A 32 -1.25 -5.44 33.98
CA GLN A 32 -2.27 -4.61 33.32
C GLN A 32 -2.55 -3.28 34.04
N THR A 33 -2.24 -3.17 35.33
CA THR A 33 -2.55 -1.95 36.10
C THR A 33 -1.47 -0.86 35.95
N ALA A 34 -0.19 -1.23 35.92
CA ALA A 34 0.92 -0.28 35.77
C ALA A 34 0.95 0.39 34.37
N GLY A 35 0.62 -0.37 33.33
CA GLY A 35 0.54 0.12 31.95
C GLY A 35 -0.65 1.05 31.70
N ARG A 36 -1.67 1.09 32.56
CA ARG A 36 -2.82 2.01 32.42
C ARG A 36 -2.54 3.39 33.03
N LEU A 37 -1.72 3.43 34.09
CA LEU A 37 -1.36 4.65 34.83
C LEU A 37 -0.28 5.48 34.11
N GLN A 38 0.70 4.85 33.46
CA GLN A 38 1.70 5.57 32.65
C GLN A 38 1.14 6.10 31.31
N TYR A 39 -0.05 5.65 30.92
CA TYR A 39 -0.54 5.75 29.54
C TYR A 39 -1.81 6.57 29.36
N GLY A 40 -2.56 6.78 30.45
CA GLY A 40 -3.77 7.60 30.47
C GLY A 40 -3.57 9.02 29.89
N PRO A 41 -2.50 9.74 30.24
CA PRO A 41 -2.24 11.07 29.69
C PRO A 41 -2.04 11.10 28.16
N ALA A 42 -1.27 10.17 27.59
CA ALA A 42 -1.06 10.09 26.14
C ALA A 42 -2.33 9.68 25.39
N ALA A 43 -3.12 8.76 25.96
CA ALA A 43 -4.40 8.38 25.37
C ALA A 43 -5.43 9.53 25.38
N ASN A 44 -5.46 10.32 26.45
CA ASN A 44 -6.33 11.50 26.55
C ASN A 44 -5.95 12.58 25.54
N ALA A 45 -4.65 12.91 25.44
CA ALA A 45 -4.15 13.86 24.45
C ALA A 45 -4.40 13.38 23.02
N LEU A 46 -4.27 12.08 22.74
CA LEU A 46 -4.60 11.53 21.41
C LEU A 46 -6.09 11.67 21.08
N ARG A 47 -6.98 11.48 22.06
CA ARG A 47 -8.42 11.69 21.88
C ARG A 47 -8.74 13.15 21.57
N GLU A 48 -8.08 14.08 22.25
CA GLU A 48 -8.23 15.51 22.00
C GLU A 48 -7.71 15.90 20.60
N ALA A 49 -6.53 15.40 20.22
CA ALA A 49 -5.95 15.60 18.88
C ALA A 49 -6.85 15.10 17.74
N ARG A 50 -7.67 14.07 18.00
CA ARG A 50 -8.63 13.52 17.03
C ARG A 50 -9.96 14.29 16.97
N SER A 51 -10.24 15.15 17.95
CA SER A 51 -11.49 15.91 17.99
C SER A 51 -11.52 16.96 16.88
N PRO A 52 -12.55 16.96 16.00
CA PRO A 52 -12.66 17.97 14.95
C PRO A 52 -13.01 19.36 15.51
N GLN A 53 -13.40 19.46 16.78
CA GLN A 53 -13.73 20.74 17.44
C GLN A 53 -12.49 21.51 17.90
N VAL A 54 -11.32 20.86 17.90
CA VAL A 54 -10.07 21.49 18.32
C VAL A 54 -9.40 22.11 17.09
N PRO A 55 -8.85 23.35 17.19
CA PRO A 55 -8.12 23.98 16.09
C PRO A 55 -6.97 23.11 15.56
N VAL A 56 -6.67 23.20 14.26
CA VAL A 56 -5.72 22.33 13.58
C VAL A 56 -4.32 22.39 14.20
N GLU A 57 -3.82 23.57 14.56
CA GLU A 57 -2.51 23.71 15.21
C GLU A 57 -2.45 23.10 16.61
N LYS A 58 -3.53 23.22 17.39
CA LYS A 58 -3.61 22.60 18.71
C LYS A 58 -3.64 21.08 18.56
N ARG A 59 -4.42 20.54 17.61
CA ARG A 59 -4.41 19.11 17.28
C ARG A 59 -3.02 18.63 16.85
N ALA A 60 -2.33 19.41 16.02
CA ALA A 60 -0.96 19.10 15.60
C ALA A 60 0.02 19.08 16.79
N ALA A 61 -0.09 20.07 17.69
CA ALA A 61 0.69 20.13 18.92
C ALA A 61 0.39 18.94 19.86
N ASP A 62 -0.87 18.54 19.97
CA ASP A 62 -1.29 17.39 20.79
C ASP A 62 -0.75 16.08 20.21
N TYR A 63 -0.77 15.88 18.89
CA TYR A 63 -0.12 14.71 18.27
C TYR A 63 1.39 14.68 18.55
N LEU A 64 2.08 15.82 18.49
CA LEU A 64 3.50 15.91 18.85
C LEU A 64 3.73 15.54 20.33
N GLN A 65 2.87 16.03 21.22
CA GLN A 65 2.93 15.68 22.64
C GLN A 65 2.71 14.18 22.88
N VAL A 66 1.72 13.58 22.22
CA VAL A 66 1.45 12.14 22.29
C VAL A 66 2.67 11.34 21.83
N ALA A 67 3.26 11.69 20.69
CA ALA A 67 4.46 11.04 20.19
C ALA A 67 5.64 11.19 21.16
N ALA A 68 5.90 12.40 21.67
CA ALA A 68 6.97 12.65 22.63
C ALA A 68 6.81 11.85 23.95
N MET A 69 5.58 11.68 24.43
CA MET A 69 5.30 10.90 25.65
C MET A 69 5.50 9.39 25.45
N THR A 70 5.34 8.91 24.22
CA THR A 70 5.37 7.47 23.90
C THR A 70 6.69 7.00 23.31
N ALA A 71 7.47 7.90 22.70
CA ALA A 71 8.75 7.58 22.06
C ALA A 71 9.78 6.90 23.00
N PRO A 72 9.94 7.31 24.28
CA PRO A 72 10.84 6.63 25.22
C PRO A 72 10.38 5.21 25.59
N LEU A 73 9.10 4.90 25.39
CA LEU A 73 8.45 3.64 25.78
C LEU A 73 8.39 2.61 24.64
N LEU A 74 8.96 2.91 23.46
CA LEU A 74 8.88 2.05 22.28
C LEU A 74 9.63 0.72 22.42
N GLY A 75 10.55 0.58 23.38
CA GLY A 75 11.39 -0.61 23.53
C GLY A 75 12.18 -0.91 22.26
N THR A 76 12.14 -2.16 21.79
CA THR A 76 12.72 -2.59 20.51
C THR A 76 11.89 -2.14 19.30
N GLY A 77 10.62 -1.80 19.50
CA GLY A 77 9.68 -1.44 18.42
C GLY A 77 9.21 -2.62 17.56
N ALA A 78 9.70 -3.84 17.78
CA ALA A 78 9.38 -5.01 16.97
C ALA A 78 8.02 -5.66 17.31
N GLN A 79 7.47 -5.35 18.49
CA GLN A 79 6.20 -5.88 18.95
C GLN A 79 5.18 -4.76 19.15
N GLN A 80 3.93 -5.04 18.80
CA GLN A 80 2.85 -4.12 19.06
C GLN A 80 2.57 -4.02 20.56
N THR A 81 2.76 -2.82 21.10
CA THR A 81 2.43 -2.45 22.47
C THR A 81 1.52 -1.23 22.44
N PRO A 82 0.82 -0.88 23.54
CA PRO A 82 0.09 0.38 23.60
C PRO A 82 0.95 1.59 23.17
N ALA A 83 2.19 1.65 23.68
CA ALA A 83 3.24 2.63 23.33
C ALA A 83 3.44 2.78 21.82
N VAL A 84 3.75 1.66 21.17
CA VAL A 84 3.99 1.62 19.72
C VAL A 84 2.73 2.03 18.96
N ASN A 85 1.56 1.48 19.30
CA ASN A 85 0.30 1.80 18.61
C ASN A 85 -0.04 3.30 18.64
N THR A 86 0.15 3.94 19.80
CA THR A 86 -0.19 5.35 20.00
C THR A 86 0.83 6.26 19.35
N TYR A 87 2.13 5.92 19.43
CA TYR A 87 3.18 6.62 18.71
C TYR A 87 2.94 6.55 17.19
N ASN A 88 2.63 5.36 16.67
CA ASN A 88 2.34 5.14 15.26
C ASN A 88 1.12 5.95 14.82
N ALA A 89 0.04 5.92 15.60
CA ALA A 89 -1.16 6.72 15.35
C ALA A 89 -0.84 8.22 15.32
N ALA A 90 -0.09 8.73 16.32
CA ALA A 90 0.29 10.13 16.39
C ALA A 90 1.14 10.56 15.18
N CYS A 91 2.14 9.77 14.78
CA CYS A 91 2.98 10.08 13.62
C CYS A 91 2.16 10.10 12.31
N GLY A 92 1.33 9.09 12.09
CA GLY A 92 0.53 8.96 10.87
C GLY A 92 -0.56 10.03 10.76
N GLU A 93 -1.30 10.26 11.84
CA GLU A 93 -2.39 11.22 11.88
C GLU A 93 -1.88 12.66 11.85
N LEU A 94 -0.76 12.98 12.51
CA LEU A 94 -0.11 14.29 12.36
C LEU A 94 0.26 14.55 10.91
N THR A 95 0.89 13.57 10.25
CA THR A 95 1.31 13.70 8.84
C THR A 95 0.13 14.00 7.92
N MET A 96 -0.97 13.25 8.09
CA MET A 96 -2.20 13.50 7.35
C MET A 96 -2.82 14.86 7.68
N LEU A 97 -2.85 15.25 8.95
CA LEU A 97 -3.41 16.53 9.40
C LEU A 97 -2.66 17.69 8.74
N LEU A 98 -1.32 17.72 8.85
CA LEU A 98 -0.47 18.78 8.32
C LEU A 98 -0.57 18.88 6.79
N ARG A 99 -0.60 17.74 6.08
CA ARG A 99 -0.65 17.74 4.61
C ARG A 99 -2.03 18.07 4.06
N ASN A 100 -3.09 17.53 4.65
CA ASN A 100 -4.41 17.52 4.03
C ASN A 100 -5.34 18.65 4.54
N SER A 101 -4.98 19.35 5.62
CA SER A 101 -5.82 20.41 6.20
C SER A 101 -5.45 21.78 5.66
N GLU A 102 -6.43 22.68 5.54
CA GLU A 102 -6.23 24.10 5.22
C GLU A 102 -5.35 24.36 3.98
N GLY A 103 -5.54 23.58 2.92
CA GLY A 103 -4.76 23.71 1.69
C GLY A 103 -3.27 23.35 1.84
N GLY A 104 -2.89 22.64 2.91
CA GLY A 104 -1.52 22.30 3.21
C GLY A 104 -0.71 23.46 3.82
N ARG A 105 -1.37 24.49 4.40
CA ARG A 105 -0.65 25.64 4.96
C ARG A 105 0.28 25.32 6.13
N LEU A 106 0.17 24.12 6.72
CA LEU A 106 1.03 23.64 7.81
C LEU A 106 2.06 22.61 7.31
N TRP A 107 2.23 22.49 5.99
CA TRP A 107 3.10 21.49 5.40
C TRP A 107 4.44 22.06 4.93
N ASN A 108 5.52 21.32 5.18
CA ASN A 108 6.86 21.55 4.62
C ASN A 108 7.47 22.95 4.84
N HIS A 109 7.33 23.48 6.05
CA HIS A 109 8.08 24.62 6.56
C HIS A 109 8.19 24.50 8.09
N PRO A 110 9.13 25.22 8.74
CA PRO A 110 9.25 25.19 10.19
C PRO A 110 7.97 25.68 10.87
N LEU A 111 7.50 24.93 11.86
CA LEU A 111 6.33 25.27 12.66
C LEU A 111 6.70 25.38 14.14
N THR A 112 6.05 26.30 14.84
CA THR A 112 6.08 26.36 16.30
C THR A 112 4.68 26.11 16.82
N LEU A 113 4.50 25.00 17.52
CA LEU A 113 3.20 24.47 17.93
C LEU A 113 3.17 24.31 19.45
N THR A 114 2.11 24.79 20.11
CA THR A 114 2.00 24.76 21.57
C THR A 114 0.78 23.96 22.03
N ALA A 115 1.01 22.97 22.88
CA ALA A 115 -0.02 22.18 23.57
C ALA A 115 0.25 22.17 25.08
N ASP A 116 -0.74 22.55 25.89
CA ASP A 116 -0.73 22.44 27.36
C ASP A 116 0.59 22.93 28.01
N ASN A 117 1.00 24.15 27.62
CA ASN A 117 2.24 24.82 28.06
C ASN A 117 3.56 24.17 27.59
N LYS A 118 3.51 23.22 26.64
CA LYS A 118 4.68 22.71 25.93
C LYS A 118 4.71 23.25 24.50
N THR A 119 5.87 23.75 24.09
CA THR A 119 6.12 24.23 22.74
C THR A 119 7.05 23.26 22.02
N TYR A 120 6.69 22.91 20.79
CA TYR A 120 7.48 22.09 19.88
C TYR A 120 7.85 22.89 18.63
N HIS A 121 9.09 22.76 18.18
CA HIS A 121 9.55 23.26 16.90
C HIS A 121 9.61 22.10 15.90
N LEU A 122 8.63 22.03 15.00
CA LEU A 122 8.51 20.95 14.04
C LEU A 122 9.19 21.33 12.72
N ARG A 123 10.01 20.42 12.21
CA ARG A 123 10.55 20.45 10.85
C ARG A 123 10.38 19.10 10.16
N LEU A 124 10.47 19.07 8.84
CA LEU A 124 10.49 17.83 8.07
C LEU A 124 11.94 17.44 7.74
N GLU A 125 12.23 16.14 7.80
CA GLU A 125 13.52 15.60 7.38
C GLU A 125 13.69 15.80 5.86
N PRO A 126 14.84 16.32 5.38
CA PRO A 126 15.12 16.46 3.96
C PRO A 126 15.11 15.12 3.21
N ALA A 127 14.98 15.19 1.89
CA ALA A 127 15.01 14.01 1.04
C ALA A 127 16.37 13.28 1.14
N GLY A 128 16.31 11.95 1.19
CA GLY A 128 17.48 11.07 1.13
C GLY A 128 17.11 9.69 0.57
N ASN A 129 18.05 8.76 0.48
CA ASN A 129 17.77 7.42 -0.08
C ASN A 129 16.61 6.70 0.63
N ALA A 130 16.56 6.79 1.96
CA ALA A 130 15.54 6.18 2.81
C ALA A 130 14.41 7.13 3.26
N VAL A 131 14.40 8.39 2.77
CA VAL A 131 13.42 9.41 3.19
C VAL A 131 12.84 10.12 1.98
N TRP A 132 11.53 10.04 1.78
CA TRP A 132 10.83 10.73 0.70
C TRP A 132 11.01 12.24 0.82
N ALA A 133 11.11 12.93 -0.32
CA ALA A 133 11.06 14.39 -0.30
C ALA A 133 9.70 14.84 0.25
N PRO A 134 9.63 15.84 1.15
CA PRO A 134 8.39 16.31 1.74
C PRO A 134 7.26 16.64 0.75
N ASN A 135 7.60 17.14 -0.44
CA ASN A 135 6.63 17.50 -1.47
C ASN A 135 6.49 16.46 -2.59
N TYR A 136 7.02 15.25 -2.40
CA TYR A 136 6.88 14.19 -3.40
C TYR A 136 5.43 13.73 -3.56
N PHE A 137 4.72 13.50 -2.44
CA PHE A 137 3.31 13.11 -2.46
C PHE A 137 2.40 14.32 -2.30
N THR A 138 1.26 14.30 -3.00
CA THR A 138 0.28 15.38 -2.92
C THR A 138 -0.70 15.19 -1.77
N THR A 139 -0.95 13.96 -1.35
CA THR A 139 -1.76 13.62 -0.16
C THR A 139 -1.29 12.32 0.50
N PHE A 140 -1.70 12.11 1.74
CA PHE A 140 -1.50 10.86 2.49
C PHE A 140 -2.82 10.29 2.99
N VAL A 141 -2.91 8.97 3.00
CA VAL A 141 -4.03 8.20 3.56
C VAL A 141 -3.48 7.18 4.55
N GLY A 142 -4.15 6.98 5.69
CA GLY A 142 -3.82 5.91 6.62
C GLY A 142 -3.93 4.55 5.95
N ALA A 143 -2.90 3.71 6.07
CA ALA A 143 -2.91 2.40 5.43
C ALA A 143 -4.07 1.52 5.94
N ASP A 144 -4.42 1.66 7.21
CA ASP A 144 -5.56 1.03 7.90
C ASP A 144 -6.93 1.40 7.31
N ARG A 145 -7.02 2.52 6.57
CA ARG A 145 -8.26 2.98 5.94
C ARG A 145 -8.47 2.39 4.54
N ILE A 146 -7.46 1.74 3.97
CA ILE A 146 -7.54 1.15 2.64
C ILE A 146 -8.15 -0.26 2.76
N LYS A 147 -9.26 -0.48 2.04
CA LYS A 147 -9.91 -1.80 1.99
C LYS A 147 -9.27 -2.67 0.92
N GLU A 148 -8.58 -3.73 1.32
CA GLU A 148 -7.81 -4.59 0.41
C GLU A 148 -8.65 -5.69 -0.26
N LYS A 149 -9.72 -5.30 -0.97
CA LYS A 149 -10.80 -6.21 -1.45
C LYS A 149 -10.34 -7.40 -2.30
N LEU A 150 -9.24 -7.27 -3.03
CA LEU A 150 -8.73 -8.32 -3.93
C LEU A 150 -7.59 -9.14 -3.31
N ILE A 151 -7.10 -8.75 -2.14
CA ILE A 151 -5.96 -9.37 -1.47
C ILE A 151 -6.48 -10.32 -0.39
N ARG A 152 -5.87 -11.50 -0.28
CA ARG A 152 -6.21 -12.50 0.76
C ARG A 152 -5.29 -12.42 1.98
N THR A 153 -4.04 -12.09 1.74
CA THR A 153 -2.99 -12.01 2.77
C THR A 153 -2.28 -10.69 2.60
N GLU A 154 -2.42 -9.82 3.59
CA GLU A 154 -1.81 -8.49 3.60
C GLU A 154 -0.32 -8.61 3.93
N ASN A 155 0.49 -7.80 3.26
CA ASN A 155 1.93 -7.72 3.50
C ASN A 155 2.20 -6.57 4.46
N ILE A 156 1.96 -6.85 5.73
CA ILE A 156 2.20 -5.91 6.82
C ILE A 156 3.51 -6.29 7.51
N HIS A 157 4.33 -5.28 7.75
CA HIS A 157 5.51 -5.37 8.60
C HIS A 157 5.24 -4.60 9.88
N GLU A 158 5.29 -5.30 11.00
CA GLU A 158 5.15 -4.70 12.32
C GLU A 158 6.39 -3.86 12.67
N GLY A 159 6.16 -2.72 13.32
CA GLY A 159 7.25 -1.81 13.65
C GLY A 159 6.78 -0.48 14.19
N ILE A 160 7.67 0.49 14.15
CA ILE A 160 7.41 1.86 14.60
C ILE A 160 7.12 2.83 13.44
N GLY A 161 6.37 3.87 13.75
CA GLY A 161 5.92 4.91 12.82
C GLY A 161 4.53 4.66 12.24
N GLY A 162 3.88 5.73 11.80
CA GLY A 162 2.56 5.67 11.19
C GLY A 162 2.64 5.14 9.76
N ALA A 163 2.04 3.98 9.50
CA ALA A 163 1.96 3.40 8.16
C ALA A 163 0.92 4.15 7.31
N LEU A 164 1.37 4.70 6.18
CA LEU A 164 0.58 5.53 5.27
C LEU A 164 0.72 5.05 3.82
N VAL A 165 -0.28 5.39 3.01
CA VAL A 165 -0.17 5.42 1.56
C VAL A 165 0.07 6.86 1.14
N GLY A 166 1.26 7.14 0.59
CA GLY A 166 1.54 8.39 -0.11
C GLY A 166 0.93 8.33 -1.50
N VAL A 167 0.20 9.36 -1.90
CA VAL A 167 -0.43 9.47 -3.22
C VAL A 167 0.11 10.69 -3.93
N ARG A 168 0.70 10.48 -5.11
CA ARG A 168 1.18 11.53 -6.01
C ARG A 168 0.21 11.66 -7.17
N ARG A 169 -0.69 12.63 -7.05
CA ARG A 169 -1.64 13.01 -8.11
C ARG A 169 -1.46 14.50 -8.40
N VAL A 170 -0.98 14.81 -9.61
CA VAL A 170 -0.68 16.16 -10.08
C VAL A 170 -1.52 16.49 -11.33
N ASP A 171 -1.59 17.77 -11.66
CA ASP A 171 -2.32 18.30 -12.83
C ASP A 171 -1.39 19.22 -13.64
N PRO A 172 -1.08 18.92 -14.92
CA PRO A 172 -1.52 17.74 -15.68
C PRO A 172 -0.95 16.42 -15.12
N PRO A 173 -1.60 15.26 -15.34
CA PRO A 173 -1.09 13.97 -14.89
C PRO A 173 0.31 13.66 -15.43
N GLU A 174 1.17 13.09 -14.59
CA GLU A 174 2.47 12.59 -15.01
C GLU A 174 2.34 11.44 -16.02
N LYS A 175 3.34 11.31 -16.89
CA LYS A 175 3.43 10.17 -17.82
C LYS A 175 3.38 8.86 -17.04
N PHE A 176 2.61 7.90 -17.55
CA PHE A 176 2.39 6.57 -16.96
C PHE A 176 1.71 6.56 -15.58
N ALA A 177 1.29 7.72 -15.05
CA ALA A 177 0.53 7.74 -13.81
C ALA A 177 -0.88 7.18 -14.02
N PRO A 178 -1.36 6.26 -13.16
CA PRO A 178 -2.77 5.92 -13.13
C PRO A 178 -3.63 7.18 -12.93
N PRO A 179 -4.91 7.19 -13.35
CA PRO A 179 -5.79 8.36 -13.17
C PRO A 179 -5.93 8.83 -11.71
N ARG A 180 -5.71 7.94 -10.75
CA ARG A 180 -5.74 8.26 -9.30
C ARG A 180 -4.38 8.66 -8.72
N GLY A 181 -3.35 8.78 -9.56
CA GLY A 181 -1.98 9.06 -9.16
C GLY A 181 -1.16 7.81 -8.88
N ILE A 182 0.14 8.02 -8.68
CA ILE A 182 1.10 6.99 -8.31
C ILE A 182 1.10 6.87 -6.79
N THR A 183 1.07 5.65 -6.27
CA THR A 183 1.05 5.39 -4.83
C THR A 183 2.33 4.72 -4.33
N ALA A 184 2.65 4.90 -3.05
CA ALA A 184 3.73 4.16 -2.40
C ALA A 184 3.46 3.98 -0.90
N ALA A 185 4.07 2.95 -0.31
CA ALA A 185 4.11 2.79 1.13
C ALA A 185 5.04 3.85 1.74
N VAL A 186 4.57 4.51 2.80
CA VAL A 186 5.29 5.55 3.53
C VAL A 186 5.15 5.25 5.02
N THR A 187 6.23 5.43 5.78
CA THR A 187 6.18 5.35 7.24
C THR A 187 6.55 6.70 7.84
N ALA A 188 5.63 7.34 8.55
CA ALA A 188 5.89 8.58 9.25
C ALA A 188 6.56 8.30 10.61
N THR A 189 7.69 8.93 10.90
CA THR A 189 8.36 8.85 12.21
C THR A 189 8.65 10.23 12.77
N LEU A 190 8.64 10.38 14.09
CA LEU A 190 9.01 11.60 14.79
C LEU A 190 10.23 11.35 15.69
N ASP A 191 11.26 12.17 15.53
CA ASP A 191 12.41 12.22 16.43
C ASP A 191 12.43 13.50 17.24
N PHE A 192 12.75 13.41 18.53
CA PHE A 192 12.75 14.54 19.45
C PHE A 192 14.15 14.84 19.97
N HIS A 193 14.53 16.11 19.94
CA HIS A 193 15.68 16.65 20.66
C HIS A 193 15.20 17.83 21.52
N ALA A 194 14.93 17.56 22.80
CA ALA A 194 14.22 18.48 23.68
C ALA A 194 12.87 18.95 23.08
N LYS A 195 12.78 20.20 22.63
CA LYS A 195 11.58 20.78 22.01
C LYS A 195 11.56 20.66 20.48
N ASP A 196 12.69 20.30 19.87
CA ASP A 196 12.79 20.17 18.43
C ASP A 196 12.28 18.81 18.00
N ALA A 197 11.26 18.80 17.14
CA ALA A 197 10.67 17.60 16.56
C ALA A 197 11.00 17.53 15.07
N THR A 198 11.44 16.36 14.60
CA THR A 198 11.71 16.12 13.18
C THR A 198 10.77 15.03 12.68
N LEU A 199 9.88 15.38 11.74
CA LEU A 199 9.01 14.44 11.03
C LEU A 199 9.71 13.90 9.78
N ALA A 200 9.88 12.59 9.69
CA ALA A 200 10.47 11.94 8.53
C ALA A 200 9.45 11.07 7.81
N LEU A 201 9.45 11.15 6.48
CA LEU A 201 8.65 10.30 5.60
C LEU A 201 9.52 9.15 5.09
N ARG A 202 9.64 8.09 5.89
CA ARG A 202 10.52 6.96 5.60
C ARG A 202 10.04 6.16 4.38
N ARG A 203 10.98 5.59 3.63
CA ARG A 203 10.77 4.72 2.47
C ARG A 203 10.97 3.24 2.85
N PRO A 204 9.95 2.54 3.37
CA PRO A 204 10.11 1.16 3.85
C PRO A 204 10.51 0.16 2.75
N THR A 205 10.33 0.52 1.47
CA THR A 205 10.80 -0.28 0.32
C THR A 205 12.32 -0.21 0.08
N LYS A 206 12.98 0.88 0.52
CA LYS A 206 14.44 1.06 0.42
C LYS A 206 15.15 0.66 1.71
N GLN A 207 14.57 1.02 2.85
CA GLN A 207 15.12 0.70 4.17
C GLN A 207 13.98 0.46 5.16
N LEU A 208 13.90 -0.75 5.72
CA LEU A 208 12.82 -1.18 6.63
C LEU A 208 13.15 -0.93 8.11
N THR A 209 14.22 -0.18 8.37
CA THR A 209 14.63 0.26 9.70
C THR A 209 14.92 1.75 9.69
N ALA A 210 14.74 2.42 10.82
CA ALA A 210 15.18 3.79 11.01
C ALA A 210 15.69 4.00 12.42
N THR A 211 16.57 4.99 12.59
CA THR A 211 16.87 5.51 13.92
C THR A 211 15.68 6.31 14.41
N VAL A 212 15.13 5.92 15.56
CA VAL A 212 14.13 6.69 16.30
C VAL A 212 14.54 6.71 17.76
N GLU A 213 14.52 7.87 18.42
CA GLU A 213 15.01 8.03 19.81
C GLU A 213 16.42 7.43 20.02
N GLY A 214 17.32 7.71 19.06
CA GLY A 214 18.71 7.24 19.11
C GLY A 214 18.90 5.72 18.95
N LYS A 215 17.85 4.95 18.65
CA LYS A 215 17.92 3.48 18.46
C LYS A 215 17.44 3.09 17.08
N VAL A 216 18.15 2.18 16.43
CA VAL A 216 17.70 1.58 15.16
C VAL A 216 16.56 0.61 15.46
N ARG A 217 15.39 0.84 14.84
CA ARG A 217 14.18 0.05 15.05
C ARG A 217 13.52 -0.34 13.72
N PRO A 218 12.78 -1.46 13.67
CA PRO A 218 11.98 -1.83 12.51
C PRO A 218 10.86 -0.82 12.26
N LEU A 219 10.61 -0.49 11.01
CA LEU A 219 9.53 0.41 10.60
C LEU A 219 8.22 -0.36 10.40
N ALA A 220 7.11 0.22 10.84
CA ALA A 220 5.80 -0.27 10.46
C ALA A 220 5.57 0.02 8.98
N ALA A 221 5.07 -0.95 8.21
CA ALA A 221 4.73 -0.72 6.80
C ALA A 221 3.58 -1.63 6.38
N ASN A 222 2.70 -1.13 5.53
CA ASN A 222 1.77 -1.97 4.78
C ASN A 222 2.12 -1.82 3.30
N PHE A 223 2.65 -2.89 2.70
CA PHE A 223 3.04 -2.93 1.30
C PHE A 223 1.85 -3.23 0.37
N SER A 224 0.76 -3.77 0.90
CA SER A 224 -0.48 -4.12 0.19
C SER A 224 -1.40 -2.92 -0.02
N ALA A 225 -1.44 -1.98 0.93
CA ALA A 225 -2.31 -0.81 0.88
C ALA A 225 -2.11 0.09 -0.35
N PRO A 226 -0.88 0.43 -0.81
CA PRO A 226 -0.70 1.24 -2.03
C PRO A 226 -1.31 0.60 -3.26
N LEU A 227 -1.21 -0.72 -3.39
CA LEU A 227 -1.80 -1.49 -4.50
C LEU A 227 -3.33 -1.51 -4.42
N SER A 228 -3.88 -1.60 -3.21
CA SER A 228 -5.33 -1.60 -2.96
C SER A 228 -5.97 -0.20 -2.96
N TYR A 229 -5.18 0.87 -3.10
CA TYR A 229 -5.69 2.22 -3.24
C TYR A 229 -6.55 2.39 -4.51
N TYR A 230 -6.23 1.62 -5.56
CA TYR A 230 -7.00 1.61 -6.80
C TYR A 230 -8.26 0.75 -6.61
N PRO A 231 -9.47 1.32 -6.75
CA PRO A 231 -10.68 0.55 -6.54
C PRO A 231 -10.89 -0.40 -7.73
N PRO A 232 -11.14 -1.69 -7.48
CA PRO A 232 -11.51 -2.58 -8.56
C PRO A 232 -12.90 -2.21 -9.11
N PRO A 233 -13.20 -2.58 -10.37
CA PRO A 233 -14.56 -2.52 -10.87
C PRO A 233 -15.49 -3.40 -10.01
N ALA A 234 -16.78 -3.04 -9.96
CA ALA A 234 -17.75 -3.78 -9.14
C ALA A 234 -17.84 -5.28 -9.52
N ASN A 235 -17.61 -5.60 -10.80
CA ASN A 235 -17.53 -6.97 -11.29
C ASN A 235 -16.40 -7.07 -12.33
N LEU A 236 -15.31 -7.74 -11.97
CA LEU A 236 -14.13 -7.92 -12.85
C LEU A 236 -14.49 -8.71 -14.11
N MET A 237 -15.27 -9.79 -13.98
CA MET A 237 -15.67 -10.62 -15.13
C MET A 237 -16.49 -9.81 -16.14
N PHE A 238 -17.46 -9.02 -15.66
CA PHE A 238 -18.26 -8.16 -16.53
C PHE A 238 -17.41 -7.07 -17.20
N ALA A 239 -16.47 -6.45 -16.48
CA ALA A 239 -15.56 -5.47 -17.05
C ALA A 239 -14.64 -6.08 -18.12
N GLY A 240 -14.10 -7.27 -17.87
CA GLY A 240 -13.31 -8.03 -18.84
C GLY A 240 -14.14 -8.43 -20.06
N LEU A 241 -15.36 -8.92 -19.86
CA LEU A 241 -16.29 -9.27 -20.93
C LEU A 241 -16.65 -8.06 -21.80
N LEU A 242 -16.96 -6.90 -21.19
CA LEU A 242 -17.17 -5.65 -21.92
C LEU A 242 -15.94 -5.25 -22.74
N GLY A 243 -14.74 -5.33 -22.16
CA GLY A 243 -13.49 -5.06 -22.88
C GLY A 243 -13.24 -6.00 -24.06
N GLY A 244 -13.67 -7.26 -23.94
CA GLY A 244 -13.57 -8.28 -24.98
C GLY A 244 -14.57 -8.12 -26.12
N PHE A 245 -15.81 -7.70 -25.84
CA PHE A 245 -16.86 -7.58 -26.86
C PHE A 245 -17.08 -6.16 -27.38
N LYS A 246 -16.74 -5.12 -26.60
CA LYS A 246 -16.92 -3.70 -26.95
C LYS A 246 -15.71 -2.89 -26.52
N ALA A 247 -14.69 -2.88 -27.36
CA ALA A 247 -13.43 -2.18 -27.09
C ALA A 247 -13.60 -0.68 -26.74
N THR A 248 -14.60 -0.01 -27.31
CA THR A 248 -14.90 1.41 -27.07
C THR A 248 -15.43 1.71 -25.66
N ASN A 249 -15.92 0.70 -24.94
CA ASN A 249 -16.49 0.85 -23.59
C ASN A 249 -15.54 0.36 -22.48
N TYR A 250 -14.26 0.12 -22.81
CA TYR A 250 -13.28 -0.30 -21.82
C TYR A 250 -12.98 0.84 -20.83
N PRO A 251 -13.09 0.60 -19.52
CA PRO A 251 -13.13 1.68 -18.52
C PRO A 251 -11.80 2.39 -18.27
N ALA A 252 -10.68 1.87 -18.79
CA ALA A 252 -9.36 2.47 -18.65
C ALA A 252 -8.78 2.84 -20.03
N PRO A 253 -8.09 3.98 -20.19
CA PRO A 253 -7.37 4.26 -21.43
C PRO A 253 -6.34 3.15 -21.72
N THR A 254 -6.16 2.82 -23.00
CA THR A 254 -5.07 1.91 -23.38
C THR A 254 -3.75 2.57 -23.03
N GLY A 255 -2.88 1.89 -22.29
CA GLY A 255 -1.61 2.48 -21.88
C GLY A 255 -0.82 1.66 -20.89
N LEU A 256 0.43 2.06 -20.69
CA LEU A 256 1.30 1.56 -19.65
C LEU A 256 1.12 2.42 -18.38
N TYR A 257 1.01 1.76 -17.23
CA TYR A 257 0.81 2.44 -15.95
C TYR A 257 1.79 1.94 -14.88
N PHE A 258 2.39 2.89 -14.17
CA PHE A 258 3.32 2.61 -13.08
C PHE A 258 2.54 2.55 -11.77
N LEU A 259 2.60 1.41 -11.08
CA LEU A 259 1.91 1.24 -9.79
C LEU A 259 2.75 1.76 -8.61
N GLN A 260 3.97 2.21 -8.88
CA GLN A 260 4.94 2.70 -7.92
C GLN A 260 5.76 3.84 -8.55
N PRO A 261 6.35 4.74 -7.74
CA PRO A 261 7.36 5.68 -8.22
C PRO A 261 8.44 4.99 -9.04
N TYR A 262 8.78 5.58 -10.19
CA TYR A 262 9.89 5.10 -11.01
C TYR A 262 11.19 5.10 -10.19
N ASP A 263 11.92 4.00 -10.28
CA ASP A 263 13.17 3.79 -9.55
C ASP A 263 14.23 3.20 -10.50
N PRO A 264 15.29 3.95 -10.85
CA PRO A 264 16.28 3.49 -11.83
C PRO A 264 17.07 2.25 -11.36
N ASP A 265 17.08 1.98 -10.06
CA ASP A 265 17.77 0.83 -9.48
C ASP A 265 16.94 -0.46 -9.56
N ARG A 266 15.65 -0.38 -9.92
CA ARG A 266 14.74 -1.53 -9.96
C ARG A 266 14.36 -1.91 -11.39
N ILE A 267 14.34 -3.21 -11.63
CA ILE A 267 13.95 -3.81 -12.90
C ILE A 267 12.45 -3.59 -13.10
N PRO A 268 12.00 -2.96 -14.21
CA PRO A 268 10.58 -2.88 -14.47
C PRO A 268 10.02 -4.25 -14.83
N LEU A 269 9.03 -4.69 -14.05
CA LEU A 269 8.26 -5.91 -14.29
C LEU A 269 6.89 -5.52 -14.85
N VAL A 270 6.71 -5.71 -16.16
CA VAL A 270 5.52 -5.31 -16.91
C VAL A 270 4.56 -6.49 -17.03
N PHE A 271 3.35 -6.32 -16.49
CA PHE A 271 2.29 -7.32 -16.58
C PHE A 271 1.32 -7.01 -17.72
N VAL A 272 1.07 -8.01 -18.57
CA VAL A 272 0.15 -7.93 -19.72
C VAL A 272 -0.97 -8.94 -19.52
N HIS A 273 -2.19 -8.44 -19.28
CA HIS A 273 -3.37 -9.28 -19.04
C HIS A 273 -3.89 -9.94 -20.34
N GLY A 274 -4.77 -10.93 -20.21
CA GLY A 274 -5.28 -11.74 -21.33
C GLY A 274 -6.72 -11.41 -21.75
N LEU A 275 -7.31 -12.24 -22.61
CA LEU A 275 -8.69 -12.07 -23.09
C LEU A 275 -9.70 -12.12 -21.93
N PHE A 276 -10.72 -11.26 -21.99
CA PHE A 276 -11.78 -11.14 -20.96
C PHE A 276 -11.29 -10.88 -19.54
N SER A 277 -10.10 -10.29 -19.41
CA SER A 277 -9.49 -9.93 -18.13
C SER A 277 -9.20 -8.43 -18.04
N THR A 278 -8.75 -8.00 -16.87
CA THR A 278 -8.40 -6.62 -16.56
C THR A 278 -7.04 -6.55 -15.86
N PRO A 279 -6.39 -5.38 -15.77
CA PRO A 279 -5.17 -5.24 -15.00
C PRO A 279 -5.33 -5.61 -13.51
N PHE A 280 -6.55 -5.53 -12.97
CA PHE A 280 -6.84 -5.91 -11.58
C PHE A 280 -6.63 -7.41 -11.32
N ASP A 281 -6.63 -8.26 -12.35
CA ASP A 281 -6.35 -9.69 -12.20
C ASP A 281 -4.91 -9.95 -11.72
N TRP A 282 -3.99 -8.98 -11.92
CA TRP A 282 -2.62 -9.05 -11.43
C TRP A 282 -2.46 -8.64 -9.95
N VAL A 283 -3.46 -8.07 -9.30
CA VAL A 283 -3.33 -7.54 -7.92
C VAL A 283 -2.84 -8.61 -6.94
N LYS A 284 -3.39 -9.83 -7.01
CA LYS A 284 -2.95 -10.93 -6.13
C LYS A 284 -1.52 -11.35 -6.41
N THR A 285 -1.14 -11.44 -7.68
CA THR A 285 0.20 -11.84 -8.09
C THR A 285 1.23 -10.79 -7.66
N ILE A 286 0.97 -9.51 -7.94
CA ILE A 286 1.84 -8.41 -7.52
C ILE A 286 1.96 -8.38 -5.99
N ASN A 287 0.84 -8.58 -5.28
CA ASN A 287 0.87 -8.68 -3.83
C ASN A 287 1.69 -9.87 -3.33
N GLY A 288 1.59 -11.04 -3.96
CA GLY A 288 2.42 -12.20 -3.60
C GLY A 288 3.91 -11.93 -3.83
N LEU A 289 4.26 -11.31 -4.97
CA LEU A 289 5.63 -10.99 -5.33
C LEU A 289 6.25 -9.94 -4.39
N GLN A 290 5.52 -8.88 -4.05
CA GLN A 290 6.04 -7.83 -3.15
C GLN A 290 6.16 -8.27 -1.68
N ALA A 291 5.61 -9.45 -1.33
CA ALA A 291 5.79 -10.05 -0.01
C ALA A 291 7.25 -10.49 0.19
N ASP A 292 7.91 -10.91 -0.89
CA ASP A 292 9.33 -11.24 -0.89
C ASP A 292 10.18 -9.96 -0.86
N PRO A 293 11.04 -9.77 0.16
CA PRO A 293 11.87 -8.58 0.27
C PRO A 293 12.90 -8.45 -0.86
N GLU A 294 13.41 -9.55 -1.41
CA GLU A 294 14.37 -9.51 -2.52
C GLU A 294 13.68 -9.08 -3.82
N ILE A 295 12.48 -9.60 -4.08
CA ILE A 295 11.70 -9.15 -5.24
C ILE A 295 11.32 -7.67 -5.09
N ARG A 296 10.82 -7.26 -3.92
CA ARG A 296 10.43 -5.86 -3.66
C ARG A 296 11.60 -4.88 -3.80
N LYS A 297 12.80 -5.31 -3.42
CA LYS A 297 14.04 -4.52 -3.52
C LYS A 297 14.53 -4.38 -4.96
N HIS A 298 14.34 -5.41 -5.80
CA HIS A 298 14.91 -5.47 -7.14
C HIS A 298 13.94 -5.15 -8.27
N TYR A 299 12.63 -5.23 -8.04
CA TYR A 299 11.61 -5.04 -9.09
C TYR A 299 10.64 -3.89 -8.76
N GLN A 300 10.16 -3.25 -9.82
CA GLN A 300 9.06 -2.27 -9.77
C GLN A 300 7.96 -2.70 -10.73
N PHE A 301 6.71 -2.65 -10.28
CA PHE A 301 5.60 -3.29 -11.00
C PHE A 301 4.83 -2.30 -11.88
N TRP A 302 4.74 -2.60 -13.16
CA TRP A 302 3.98 -1.85 -14.15
C TRP A 302 2.90 -2.75 -14.76
N ILE A 303 1.83 -2.14 -15.26
CA ILE A 303 0.74 -2.86 -15.92
C ILE A 303 0.47 -2.24 -17.30
N PHE A 304 0.19 -3.07 -18.29
CA PHE A 304 -0.38 -2.61 -19.54
C PHE A 304 -1.88 -2.89 -19.53
N ALA A 305 -2.69 -1.83 -19.66
CA ALA A 305 -4.14 -1.95 -19.76
C ALA A 305 -4.56 -1.75 -21.22
N TYR A 306 -5.41 -2.65 -21.73
CA TYR A 306 -5.95 -2.53 -23.08
C TYR A 306 -7.32 -3.22 -23.20
N PRO A 307 -8.19 -2.77 -24.12
CA PRO A 307 -9.41 -3.49 -24.45
C PRO A 307 -9.07 -4.83 -25.11
N THR A 308 -9.45 -5.94 -24.48
CA THR A 308 -9.02 -7.27 -24.93
C THR A 308 -9.69 -7.71 -26.23
N GLY A 309 -10.76 -7.03 -26.67
CA GLY A 309 -11.40 -7.24 -27.96
C GLY A 309 -10.66 -6.58 -29.13
N ASN A 310 -9.64 -5.77 -28.84
CA ASN A 310 -8.79 -5.21 -29.88
C ASN A 310 -8.01 -6.33 -30.58
N PRO A 311 -7.68 -6.16 -31.87
CA PRO A 311 -6.79 -7.08 -32.54
C PRO A 311 -5.46 -7.24 -31.78
N ILE A 312 -4.92 -8.46 -31.76
CA ILE A 312 -3.73 -8.82 -30.99
C ILE A 312 -2.53 -7.95 -31.41
N LEU A 313 -2.22 -7.91 -32.72
CA LEU A 313 -1.12 -7.10 -33.23
C LEU A 313 -1.31 -5.62 -32.92
N TYR A 314 -2.53 -5.09 -33.06
CA TYR A 314 -2.84 -3.70 -32.70
C TYR A 314 -2.49 -3.43 -31.24
N SER A 315 -2.92 -4.29 -30.33
CA SER A 315 -2.62 -4.14 -28.90
C SER A 315 -1.12 -4.28 -28.61
N ALA A 316 -0.41 -5.13 -29.34
CA ALA A 316 1.03 -5.32 -29.23
C ALA A 316 1.82 -4.08 -29.70
N LEU A 317 1.38 -3.41 -30.78
CA LEU A 317 1.93 -2.14 -31.22
C LEU A 317 1.77 -1.05 -30.17
N ARG A 318 0.57 -0.94 -29.58
CA ARG A 318 0.32 0.05 -28.53
C ARG A 318 1.22 -0.20 -27.31
N LEU A 319 1.45 -1.46 -26.94
CA LEU A 319 2.43 -1.79 -25.89
C LEU A 319 3.84 -1.33 -26.29
N ARG A 320 4.29 -1.64 -27.51
CA ARG A 320 5.60 -1.24 -28.02
C ARG A 320 5.81 0.27 -28.00
N GLU A 321 4.79 1.03 -28.42
CA GLU A 321 4.80 2.50 -28.38
C GLU A 321 4.90 3.06 -26.96
N GLU A 322 4.19 2.46 -26.00
CA GLU A 322 4.28 2.87 -24.60
C GLU A 322 5.63 2.52 -23.97
N LEU A 323 6.23 1.38 -24.32
CA LEU A 323 7.59 1.02 -23.92
C LEU A 323 8.60 1.99 -24.54
N ALA A 324 8.51 2.31 -25.83
CA ALA A 324 9.39 3.30 -26.47
C ALA A 324 9.28 4.69 -25.83
N LYS A 325 8.09 5.11 -25.39
CA LYS A 325 7.91 6.35 -24.61
C LYS A 325 8.60 6.25 -23.24
N ALA A 326 8.58 5.08 -22.61
CA ALA A 326 9.28 4.86 -21.34
C ALA A 326 10.80 4.88 -21.53
N ASP A 327 11.31 4.28 -22.61
CA ASP A 327 12.73 4.33 -23.01
C ASP A 327 13.18 5.77 -23.23
N GLN A 328 12.37 6.57 -23.94
CA GLN A 328 12.67 7.98 -24.18
C GLN A 328 12.69 8.80 -22.88
N LEU A 329 11.73 8.54 -21.99
CA LEU A 329 11.63 9.28 -20.72
C LEU A 329 12.71 8.86 -19.72
N TYR A 330 13.13 7.60 -19.75
CA TYR A 330 14.06 6.99 -18.81
C TYR A 330 15.18 6.20 -19.52
N PRO A 331 16.04 6.84 -20.33
CA PRO A 331 16.97 6.15 -21.24
C PRO A 331 17.98 5.20 -20.56
N ASN A 332 18.14 5.31 -19.24
CA ASN A 332 19.04 4.46 -18.44
C ASN A 332 18.28 3.44 -17.57
N HIS A 333 17.00 3.16 -17.86
CA HIS A 333 16.25 2.13 -17.14
C HIS A 333 16.89 0.74 -17.35
N LYS A 334 16.71 -0.17 -16.40
CA LYS A 334 17.12 -1.57 -16.56
C LYS A 334 16.26 -2.26 -17.61
N PRO A 335 16.77 -3.31 -18.31
CA PRO A 335 15.95 -4.08 -19.25
C PRO A 335 14.64 -4.56 -18.64
N TYR A 336 13.58 -4.56 -19.43
CA TYR A 336 12.25 -5.00 -19.01
C TYR A 336 12.20 -6.50 -18.73
N VAL A 337 11.43 -6.91 -17.72
CA VAL A 337 10.86 -8.26 -17.64
C VAL A 337 9.38 -8.13 -17.95
N VAL A 338 8.89 -8.89 -18.93
CA VAL A 338 7.49 -8.82 -19.37
C VAL A 338 6.82 -10.16 -19.11
N VAL A 339 5.67 -10.13 -18.43
CA VAL A 339 4.88 -11.31 -18.07
C VAL A 339 3.50 -11.20 -18.70
N GLY A 340 3.24 -12.06 -19.68
CA GLY A 340 1.95 -12.15 -20.37
C GLY A 340 1.13 -13.34 -19.89
N HIS A 341 -0.17 -13.12 -19.67
CA HIS A 341 -1.12 -14.20 -19.38
C HIS A 341 -2.01 -14.48 -20.61
N SER A 342 -2.09 -15.74 -21.04
CA SER A 342 -2.92 -16.18 -22.17
C SER A 342 -2.69 -15.31 -23.42
N MET A 343 -3.71 -14.61 -23.94
CA MET A 343 -3.56 -13.66 -25.06
C MET A 343 -2.52 -12.56 -24.81
N GLY A 344 -2.32 -12.14 -23.56
CA GLY A 344 -1.25 -11.20 -23.21
C GLY A 344 0.16 -11.77 -23.42
N GLY A 345 0.30 -13.09 -23.46
CA GLY A 345 1.53 -13.78 -23.86
C GLY A 345 1.89 -13.57 -25.33
N MET A 346 0.88 -13.46 -26.22
CA MET A 346 1.13 -13.12 -27.63
C MET A 346 1.62 -11.68 -27.77
N LEU A 347 1.00 -10.72 -27.06
CA LEU A 347 1.47 -9.33 -27.01
C LEU A 347 2.92 -9.25 -26.50
N THR A 348 3.25 -10.08 -25.50
CA THR A 348 4.60 -10.16 -24.91
C THR A 348 5.61 -10.71 -25.90
N HIS A 349 5.28 -11.82 -26.58
CA HIS A 349 6.10 -12.40 -27.64
C HIS A 349 6.39 -11.38 -28.74
N ASP A 350 5.36 -10.62 -29.13
CA ASP A 350 5.49 -9.59 -30.17
C ASP A 350 6.40 -8.42 -29.76
N GLN A 351 6.83 -8.30 -28.50
CA GLN A 351 7.82 -7.28 -28.11
C GLN A 351 9.27 -7.70 -28.41
N VAL A 352 9.52 -8.99 -28.64
CA VAL A 352 10.87 -9.54 -28.87
C VAL A 352 11.07 -10.10 -30.27
N VAL A 353 10.08 -9.91 -31.16
CA VAL A 353 10.18 -10.26 -32.58
C VAL A 353 9.84 -9.07 -33.47
N THR A 354 10.43 -9.04 -34.66
CA THR A 354 10.08 -8.07 -35.69
C THR A 354 8.75 -8.45 -36.32
N VAL A 355 7.80 -7.51 -36.36
CA VAL A 355 6.50 -7.70 -37.04
C VAL A 355 6.48 -6.80 -38.26
N ASN A 356 6.46 -7.39 -39.46
CA ASN A 356 6.48 -6.62 -40.71
C ASN A 356 5.08 -6.27 -41.22
N GLU A 357 5.00 -5.33 -42.17
CA GLU A 357 3.74 -4.87 -42.77
C GLU A 357 2.88 -6.02 -43.32
N GLY A 358 3.49 -7.01 -43.98
CA GLY A 358 2.76 -8.17 -44.51
C GLY A 358 2.08 -9.02 -43.43
N MET A 359 2.70 -9.16 -42.24
CA MET A 359 2.08 -9.83 -41.09
C MET A 359 0.86 -9.04 -40.59
N TRP A 360 0.95 -7.71 -40.58
CA TRP A 360 -0.14 -6.82 -40.18
C TRP A 360 -1.29 -6.77 -41.17
N GLU A 361 -1.01 -6.66 -42.47
CA GLU A 361 -2.02 -6.71 -43.52
C GLU A 361 -2.80 -8.03 -43.46
N LYS A 362 -2.09 -9.15 -43.28
CA LYS A 362 -2.72 -10.47 -43.14
C LYS A 362 -3.60 -10.57 -41.90
N ALA A 363 -3.20 -9.94 -40.79
CA ALA A 363 -3.92 -10.04 -39.53
C ALA A 363 -5.10 -9.05 -39.39
N LEU A 364 -4.98 -7.83 -39.93
CA LEU A 364 -5.97 -6.75 -39.74
C LEU A 364 -6.72 -6.35 -41.02
N GLY A 365 -6.35 -6.89 -42.18
CA GLY A 365 -6.94 -6.53 -43.47
C GLY A 365 -6.69 -5.06 -43.85
N GLN A 366 -7.62 -4.45 -44.59
CA GLN A 366 -7.47 -3.07 -45.11
C GLN A 366 -7.27 -2.01 -44.01
N ASN A 367 -7.75 -2.26 -42.77
CA ASN A 367 -7.55 -1.36 -41.63
C ASN A 367 -6.09 -1.31 -41.14
N ALA A 368 -5.25 -2.30 -41.51
CA ALA A 368 -3.81 -2.26 -41.20
C ALA A 368 -3.16 -1.01 -41.82
N ARG A 369 -3.49 -0.72 -43.08
CA ARG A 369 -2.82 0.30 -43.89
C ARG A 369 -3.02 1.71 -43.35
N SER A 370 -4.20 2.04 -42.81
CA SER A 370 -4.43 3.34 -42.19
C SER A 370 -3.64 3.51 -40.89
N ILE A 371 -3.63 2.47 -40.05
CA ILE A 371 -2.87 2.46 -38.78
C ILE A 371 -1.36 2.57 -39.03
N PHE A 372 -0.84 1.90 -40.08
CA PHE A 372 0.57 2.03 -40.49
C PHE A 372 0.93 3.42 -40.96
N LYS A 373 0.09 4.01 -41.81
CA LYS A 373 0.34 5.33 -42.39
C LYS A 373 0.43 6.42 -41.30
N GLU A 374 -0.24 6.22 -40.18
CA GLU A 374 -0.24 7.15 -39.03
C GLU A 374 0.91 6.89 -38.02
N ASN A 375 1.46 5.67 -37.92
CA ASN A 375 2.38 5.27 -36.83
C ASN A 375 3.79 4.79 -37.30
N SER A 376 4.12 4.90 -38.58
CA SER A 376 5.27 4.26 -39.26
C SER A 376 6.69 4.74 -38.87
N GLY A 377 6.86 5.67 -37.93
CA GLY A 377 8.18 6.26 -37.66
C GLY A 377 9.12 5.38 -36.82
N ASN A 378 8.61 4.78 -35.74
CA ASN A 378 9.46 4.23 -34.66
C ASN A 378 9.04 2.85 -34.13
N SER A 379 7.95 2.27 -34.65
CA SER A 379 7.29 1.12 -34.02
C SER A 379 7.44 -0.20 -34.78
N LEU A 380 8.19 -0.21 -35.89
CA LEU A 380 8.41 -1.39 -36.74
C LEU A 380 9.73 -2.09 -36.44
#